data_AF-A0A501VYM6-F1
#
_entry.id   AF-A0A501VYM6-F1
#
_cell.length_a   1.000
_cell.length_b   1.000
_cell.length_c   1.000
_cell.angle_alpha   90.00
_cell.angle_beta   90.00
_cell.angle_gamma   90.00
#
_symmetry.space_group_name_H-M   'P 1'
#
loop_
_entity.id
_entity.type
_entity.pdbx_description
1 polymer ?
#
loop_
_entity_poly.entity_id
_entity_poly.type
_entity_poly.pdbx_seq_one_letter_code
_entity_poly.pdbx_strand_id
1 'polypeptide(L)'
;MMTKPHPVTSMNACLQTLLSYLHKYKVRYFLLTDFEADFAAGDIDLFVQDNSKAQFEALLKDFGWYKRKEATYHRNHHFYYSPDLQVYLDVKYSLSFASGPDTCYTYTLEREALERAVLNSAGVYRPAGLDAMLLYAAHLAYKERGKLEPKHQAYLRQYLHQYRHELAGPGSNLQEALEQWLAYGSPSSTEKLQQIIAPYFVRHHRQMVRRNKLPKYGYGLKILFLGTDGAGKTTLIKAVEEKINFKAKCLYLGMGENGWTTPITKKLFHYRAGTGLLNKAFNLVKHLVLLPSEFLLRIAPVKSRSRFHVVLIDRFPGTVFVEKKPLSRLLYRAILPKPDLVFFLHASPEVLVQRKPQELTLERSQADLLKFRQVAERVSGGKYISIDTTSISVDEARDKILAEIYKNPKLHHNLLSISYN
;
A
#
# COMPACT_ATOMS: atom_id res chain seq x y z
N MET A 1 -11.61 16.86 29.28
CA MET A 1 -11.11 15.52 29.59
C MET A 1 -9.67 15.45 29.11
N MET A 2 -8.69 15.48 30.03
CA MET A 2 -7.28 15.24 29.67
C MET A 2 -7.12 13.74 29.40
N THR A 3 -6.80 13.39 28.16
CA THR A 3 -6.43 12.02 27.78
C THR A 3 -5.17 11.65 28.56
N LYS A 4 -5.19 10.50 29.25
CA LYS A 4 -4.00 9.97 29.92
C LYS A 4 -2.88 9.85 28.87
N PRO A 5 -1.65 10.29 29.15
CA PRO A 5 -0.54 10.12 28.21
C PRO A 5 -0.41 8.63 27.92
N HIS A 6 -0.52 8.26 26.64
CA HIS A 6 -0.21 6.91 26.21
C HIS A 6 1.26 6.64 26.57
N PRO A 7 1.59 5.47 27.14
CA PRO A 7 2.97 5.13 27.43
C PRO A 7 3.76 5.28 26.11
N VAL A 8 4.82 6.07 26.15
CA VAL A 8 5.72 6.28 25.01
C VAL A 8 6.18 4.90 24.58
N THR A 9 5.67 4.43 23.44
CA THR A 9 6.15 3.20 22.83
C THR A 9 7.61 3.43 22.50
N SER A 10 8.50 2.72 23.20
CA SER A 10 9.94 2.84 23.00
C SER A 10 10.26 2.73 21.51
N MET A 11 11.00 3.70 20.97
CA MET A 11 11.51 3.67 19.60
C MET A 11 12.05 2.28 19.28
N ASN A 12 11.71 1.76 18.10
CA ASN A 12 12.16 0.43 17.69
C ASN A 12 13.69 0.34 17.80
N ALA A 13 14.19 -0.58 18.63
CA ALA A 13 15.61 -0.68 18.96
C ALA A 13 16.52 -0.81 17.72
N CYS A 14 16.04 -1.46 16.66
CA CYS A 14 16.81 -1.60 15.43
C CYS A 14 16.83 -0.28 14.61
N LEU A 15 15.73 0.47 14.59
CA LEU A 15 15.73 1.82 14.01
C LEU A 15 16.68 2.74 14.78
N GLN A 16 16.64 2.73 16.11
CA GLN A 16 17.59 3.48 16.93
C GLN A 16 19.04 3.09 16.63
N THR A 17 19.28 1.78 16.46
CA THR A 17 20.60 1.27 16.08
C THR A 17 21.02 1.80 14.71
N LEU A 18 20.15 1.74 13.69
CA LEU A 18 20.41 2.31 12.37
C LEU A 18 20.78 3.80 12.47
N LEU A 19 19.97 4.60 13.15
CA LEU A 19 20.19 6.05 13.30
C LEU A 19 21.51 6.36 14.04
N SER A 20 21.84 5.58 15.08
CA SER A 20 23.13 5.71 15.77
C SER A 20 24.31 5.39 14.84
N TYR A 21 24.16 4.43 13.92
CA TYR A 21 25.16 4.11 12.91
C TYR A 21 25.27 5.22 11.87
N LEU A 22 24.15 5.84 11.46
CA LEU A 22 24.20 7.03 10.59
C LEU A 22 25.06 8.14 11.23
N HIS A 23 24.92 8.37 12.55
CA HIS A 23 25.76 9.33 13.27
C HIS A 23 27.23 8.92 13.30
N LYS A 24 27.50 7.66 13.69
CA LYS A 24 28.86 7.11 13.77
C LYS A 24 29.61 7.25 12.44
N TYR A 25 28.91 7.00 11.34
CA TYR A 25 29.46 7.05 9.99
C TYR A 25 29.31 8.41 9.30
N LYS A 26 28.81 9.43 10.03
CA LYS A 26 28.63 10.81 9.56
C LYS A 26 27.76 10.92 8.30
N VAL A 27 26.80 10.03 8.13
CA VAL A 27 25.76 10.16 7.09
C VAL A 27 24.92 11.38 7.45
N ARG A 28 24.90 12.39 6.58
CA ARG A 28 24.09 13.60 6.81
C ARG A 28 22.65 13.36 6.37
N TYR A 29 21.72 13.52 7.31
CA TYR A 29 20.30 13.30 7.09
C TYR A 29 19.46 14.15 8.05
N PHE A 30 18.15 14.26 7.77
CA PHE A 30 17.15 14.69 8.76
C PHE A 30 15.75 14.16 8.42
N LEU A 31 14.83 14.22 9.39
CA LEU A 31 13.41 13.93 9.21
C LEU A 31 12.72 14.97 8.32
N LEU A 32 11.83 14.52 7.43
CA LEU A 32 11.07 15.39 6.52
C LEU A 32 9.63 15.67 6.98
N THR A 33 9.14 14.86 7.89
CA THR A 33 7.81 14.95 8.53
C THR A 33 7.97 14.50 9.97
N ASP A 34 6.95 14.76 10.80
CA ASP A 34 6.88 14.18 12.14
C ASP A 34 8.17 14.39 12.96
N PHE A 35 8.68 15.63 12.95
CA PHE A 35 10.01 15.99 13.46
C PHE A 35 10.28 15.61 14.93
N GLU A 36 9.22 15.37 15.70
CA GLU A 36 9.27 15.01 17.12
C GLU A 36 8.66 13.62 17.39
N ALA A 37 8.37 12.83 16.35
CA ALA A 37 7.69 11.56 16.53
C ALA A 37 8.54 10.51 17.25
N ASP A 38 7.83 9.63 17.93
CA ASP A 38 8.33 8.42 18.59
C ASP A 38 8.49 7.23 17.61
N PHE A 39 8.24 7.47 16.32
CA PHE A 39 8.24 6.48 15.23
C PHE A 39 7.18 5.39 15.35
N ALA A 40 6.09 5.61 16.10
CA ALA A 40 5.03 4.62 16.27
C ALA A 40 4.29 4.28 14.95
N ALA A 41 4.25 5.22 14.00
CA ALA A 41 3.54 5.06 12.72
C ALA A 41 4.19 4.03 11.78
N GLY A 42 5.47 3.71 11.97
CA GLY A 42 6.21 2.80 11.11
C GLY A 42 6.46 3.32 9.69
N ASP A 43 6.12 4.56 9.37
CA ASP A 43 6.47 5.25 8.12
C ASP A 43 7.28 6.50 8.46
N ILE A 44 8.45 6.64 7.85
CA ILE A 44 9.44 7.68 8.21
C ILE A 44 9.91 8.35 6.94
N ASP A 45 9.60 9.63 6.77
CA ASP A 45 10.17 10.43 5.69
C ASP A 45 11.56 10.95 6.11
N LEU A 46 12.58 10.60 5.33
CA LEU A 46 13.97 11.04 5.54
C LEU A 46 14.49 11.80 4.33
N PHE A 47 15.25 12.85 4.58
CA PHE A 47 16.16 13.41 3.62
C PHE A 47 17.58 12.94 3.94
N VAL A 48 18.28 12.43 2.93
CA VAL A 48 19.68 12.00 3.03
C VAL A 48 20.48 12.74 1.97
N GLN A 49 21.62 13.31 2.35
CA GLN A 49 22.47 14.02 1.40
C GLN A 49 22.92 13.09 0.26
N ASP A 50 22.81 13.54 -1.00
CA ASP A 50 23.05 12.70 -2.19
C ASP A 50 24.45 12.03 -2.19
N ASN A 51 25.49 12.76 -1.77
CA ASN A 51 26.85 12.22 -1.65
C ASN A 51 26.99 11.11 -0.60
N SER A 52 26.03 11.00 0.34
CA SER A 52 25.99 9.98 1.39
C SER A 52 25.10 8.80 1.00
N LYS A 53 24.46 8.83 -0.18
CA LYS A 53 23.52 7.79 -0.63
C LYS A 53 24.12 6.39 -0.61
N ALA A 54 25.30 6.21 -1.20
CA ALA A 54 25.93 4.89 -1.27
C ALA A 54 26.25 4.32 0.12
N GLN A 55 26.74 5.17 1.02
CA GLN A 55 27.04 4.80 2.40
C GLN A 55 25.76 4.48 3.20
N PHE A 56 24.71 5.29 3.03
CA PHE A 56 23.40 5.05 3.64
C PHE A 56 22.79 3.73 3.17
N GLU A 57 22.80 3.46 1.86
CA GLU A 57 22.28 2.21 1.29
C GLU A 57 23.09 0.98 1.73
N ALA A 58 24.41 1.12 1.92
CA ALA A 58 25.24 0.07 2.49
C ALA A 58 24.86 -0.24 3.95
N LEU A 59 24.67 0.78 4.78
CA LEU A 59 24.20 0.57 6.16
C LEU A 59 22.83 -0.08 6.19
N LEU A 60 21.88 0.39 5.39
CA LEU A 60 20.56 -0.24 5.27
C LEU A 60 20.68 -1.74 4.96
N LYS A 61 21.54 -2.11 4.01
CA LYS A 61 21.78 -3.51 3.66
C LYS A 61 22.29 -4.33 4.85
N ASP A 62 23.26 -3.79 5.59
CA ASP A 62 23.86 -4.45 6.75
C ASP A 62 22.84 -4.67 7.89
N PHE A 63 21.85 -3.76 7.99
CA PHE A 63 20.73 -3.87 8.92
C PHE A 63 19.53 -4.66 8.38
N GLY A 64 19.68 -5.37 7.25
CA GLY A 64 18.61 -6.22 6.71
C GLY A 64 17.44 -5.45 6.08
N TRP A 65 17.64 -4.19 5.71
CA TRP A 65 16.65 -3.43 4.96
C TRP A 65 16.68 -3.81 3.49
N TYR A 66 15.56 -3.58 2.81
CA TYR A 66 15.43 -3.82 1.39
C TYR A 66 14.89 -2.59 0.66
N LYS A 67 15.43 -2.33 -0.54
CA LYS A 67 14.89 -1.30 -1.43
C LYS A 67 13.64 -1.84 -2.12
N ARG A 68 12.52 -1.10 -2.09
CA ARG A 68 11.31 -1.52 -2.81
C ARG A 68 11.54 -1.39 -4.32
N LYS A 69 11.14 -2.42 -5.07
CA LYS A 69 11.16 -2.44 -6.54
C LYS A 69 10.08 -1.57 -7.17
N GLU A 70 9.12 -1.15 -6.35
CA GLU A 70 8.10 -0.20 -6.74
C GLU A 70 8.77 1.05 -7.33
N ALA A 71 8.32 1.43 -8.53
CA ALA A 71 8.80 2.65 -9.13
C ALA A 71 8.20 3.84 -8.37
N THR A 72 9.06 4.61 -7.74
CA THR A 72 8.72 5.97 -7.32
C THR A 72 8.46 6.82 -8.56
N TYR A 73 7.53 7.76 -8.45
CA TYR A 73 7.32 8.73 -9.51
C TYR A 73 8.58 9.58 -9.68
N HIS A 74 9.25 9.96 -8.59
CA HIS A 74 10.40 10.86 -8.60
C HIS A 74 11.74 10.13 -8.69
N ARG A 75 12.70 10.68 -9.43
CA ARG A 75 14.03 10.05 -9.61
C ARG A 75 14.84 9.93 -8.31
N ASN A 76 14.78 10.93 -7.44
CA ASN A 76 15.57 11.02 -6.19
C ASN A 76 14.78 10.57 -4.96
N HIS A 77 13.71 9.79 -5.18
CA HIS A 77 12.80 9.33 -4.14
C HIS A 77 12.81 7.82 -4.15
N HIS A 78 13.03 7.22 -3.00
CA HIS A 78 13.18 5.77 -2.85
C HIS A 78 12.46 5.31 -1.59
N PHE A 79 11.91 4.10 -1.66
CA PHE A 79 11.29 3.47 -0.50
C PHE A 79 12.15 2.30 -0.04
N TYR A 80 12.38 2.22 1.26
CA TYR A 80 13.04 1.08 1.90
C TYR A 80 12.09 0.45 2.92
N TYR A 81 12.24 -0.85 3.14
CA TYR A 81 11.41 -1.62 4.03
C TYR A 81 12.25 -2.60 4.83
N SER A 82 11.99 -2.67 6.14
CA SER A 82 12.55 -3.69 7.02
C SER A 82 11.47 -4.69 7.41
N PRO A 83 11.49 -5.93 6.88
CA PRO A 83 10.50 -6.95 7.22
C PRO A 83 10.42 -7.24 8.72
N ASP A 84 11.57 -7.31 9.38
CA ASP A 84 11.67 -7.66 10.81
C ASP A 84 11.06 -6.58 11.71
N LEU A 85 11.18 -5.32 11.31
CA LEU A 85 10.68 -4.17 12.08
C LEU A 85 9.30 -3.74 11.64
N GLN A 86 8.88 -4.15 10.44
CA GLN A 86 7.70 -3.66 9.76
C GLN A 86 7.69 -2.13 9.57
N VAL A 87 8.88 -1.53 9.35
CA VAL A 87 9.06 -0.08 9.17
C VAL A 87 9.39 0.26 7.71
N TYR A 88 8.86 1.40 7.26
CA TYR A 88 9.09 2.06 5.99
C TYR A 88 9.96 3.29 6.14
N LEU A 89 10.90 3.45 5.21
CA LEU A 89 11.60 4.72 5.00
C LEU A 89 11.21 5.27 3.62
N ASP A 90 10.57 6.43 3.60
CA ASP A 90 10.41 7.30 2.44
C ASP A 90 11.64 8.21 2.38
N VAL A 91 12.62 7.86 1.55
CA VAL A 91 13.91 8.58 1.50
C VAL A 91 13.99 9.43 0.25
N LYS A 92 14.32 10.70 0.45
CA LYS A 92 14.67 11.65 -0.61
C LYS A 92 16.16 11.94 -0.57
N TYR A 93 16.79 11.95 -1.75
CA TYR A 93 18.18 12.38 -1.95
C TYR A 93 18.28 13.80 -2.52
N SER A 94 17.16 14.50 -2.64
CA SER A 94 17.11 15.91 -3.01
C SER A 94 15.80 16.51 -2.51
N LEU A 95 15.84 17.73 -1.99
CA LEU A 95 14.69 18.49 -1.51
C LEU A 95 13.96 19.18 -2.68
N SER A 96 13.60 18.37 -3.68
CA SER A 96 12.82 18.79 -4.84
C SER A 96 11.38 18.29 -4.74
N PHE A 97 10.43 19.18 -5.00
CA PHE A 97 9.01 18.89 -5.04
C PHE A 97 8.52 19.02 -6.49
N ALA A 98 7.92 17.96 -7.05
CA ALA A 98 7.40 18.08 -8.42
C ALA A 98 6.08 18.84 -8.45
N SER A 99 5.92 19.66 -9.47
CA SER A 99 4.67 20.32 -9.82
C SER A 99 4.35 19.98 -11.27
N GLY A 100 3.69 18.83 -11.47
CA GLY A 100 3.50 18.25 -12.81
C GLY A 100 4.66 17.34 -13.26
N PRO A 101 4.70 16.99 -14.56
CA PRO A 101 5.61 15.95 -15.08
C PRO A 101 7.06 16.42 -15.28
N ASP A 102 7.27 17.71 -15.51
CA ASP A 102 8.51 18.31 -16.01
C ASP A 102 8.93 19.59 -15.28
N THR A 103 8.15 20.03 -14.29
CA THR A 103 8.50 21.15 -13.42
C THR A 103 8.73 20.66 -12.00
N CYS A 104 9.77 21.16 -11.34
CA CYS A 104 9.97 20.97 -9.91
C CYS A 104 10.51 22.24 -9.24
N TYR A 105 10.32 22.28 -7.92
CA TYR A 105 10.78 23.35 -7.04
C TYR A 105 11.80 22.74 -6.10
N THR A 106 13.04 23.21 -6.16
CA THR A 106 14.13 22.70 -5.31
C THR A 106 14.46 23.71 -4.25
N TYR A 107 14.55 23.23 -3.02
CA TYR A 107 14.87 24.06 -1.87
C TYR A 107 16.29 24.60 -1.99
N THR A 108 16.45 25.93 -1.95
CA THR A 108 17.75 26.57 -2.23
C THR A 108 18.76 26.41 -1.11
N LEU A 109 18.27 26.25 0.12
CA LEU A 109 19.09 26.16 1.33
C LEU A 109 19.27 24.71 1.80
N GLU A 110 19.21 23.73 0.90
CA GLU A 110 19.31 22.29 1.24
C GLU A 110 20.57 21.95 2.05
N ARG A 111 21.72 22.52 1.68
CA ARG A 111 23.00 22.23 2.34
C ARG A 111 23.08 22.89 3.71
N GLU A 112 22.67 24.15 3.78
CA GLU A 112 22.68 24.94 5.00
C GLU A 112 21.66 24.40 6.00
N ALA A 113 20.51 23.89 5.54
CA ALA A 113 19.53 23.22 6.39
C ALA A 113 20.07 21.92 7.00
N LEU A 114 20.86 21.14 6.26
CA LEU A 114 21.57 19.98 6.83
C LEU A 114 22.60 20.39 7.88
N GLU A 115 23.29 21.51 7.68
CA GLU A 115 24.30 22.00 8.62
C GLU A 115 23.68 22.59 9.90
N ARG A 116 22.49 23.19 9.77
CA ARG A 116 21.69 23.68 10.89
C ARG A 116 20.81 22.61 11.54
N ALA A 117 20.77 21.38 11.01
CA ALA A 117 19.92 20.33 11.55
C ALA A 117 20.27 20.05 13.02
N VAL A 118 19.26 19.92 13.87
CA VAL A 118 19.40 19.69 15.30
C VAL A 118 18.85 18.33 15.68
N LEU A 119 19.38 17.74 16.75
CA LEU A 119 18.83 16.51 17.33
C LEU A 119 17.54 16.84 18.08
N ASN A 120 16.48 16.09 17.82
CA ASN A 120 15.26 16.12 18.62
C ASN A 120 15.45 15.35 19.95
N SER A 121 14.40 15.28 20.76
CA SER A 121 14.42 14.58 22.05
C SER A 121 14.69 13.07 21.95
N ALA A 122 14.39 12.46 20.80
CA ALA A 122 14.68 11.06 20.49
C ALA A 122 16.11 10.85 19.96
N GLY A 123 16.92 11.92 19.86
CA GLY A 123 18.26 11.87 19.31
C GLY A 123 18.28 11.64 17.80
N VAL A 124 17.31 12.18 17.06
CA VAL A 124 17.23 12.07 15.60
C VAL A 124 17.31 13.46 14.99
N TYR A 125 18.06 13.61 13.89
CA TYR A 125 18.19 14.90 13.22
C TYR A 125 16.86 15.35 12.61
N ARG A 126 16.47 16.59 12.90
CA ARG A 126 15.38 17.31 12.26
C ARG A 126 15.88 18.63 11.68
N PRO A 127 15.20 19.21 10.68
CA PRO A 127 15.45 20.59 10.29
C PRO A 127 15.17 21.54 11.46
N ALA A 128 15.88 22.67 11.49
CA ALA A 128 15.73 23.70 12.52
C ALA A 128 14.91 24.89 12.02
N GLY A 129 14.14 25.49 12.92
CA GLY A 129 13.45 26.78 12.76
C GLY A 129 12.76 26.96 11.41
N LEU A 130 13.31 27.89 10.63
CA LEU A 130 12.81 28.29 9.32
C LEU A 130 12.75 27.13 8.32
N ASP A 131 13.76 26.24 8.34
CA ASP A 131 13.88 25.14 7.39
C ASP A 131 12.75 24.12 7.59
N ALA A 132 12.43 23.82 8.86
CA ALA A 132 11.37 22.87 9.22
C ALA A 132 10.01 23.32 8.69
N MET A 133 9.69 24.61 8.88
CA MET A 133 8.43 25.19 8.41
C MET A 133 8.36 25.26 6.89
N LEU A 134 9.43 25.68 6.22
CA LEU A 134 9.47 25.79 4.75
C LEU A 134 9.32 24.43 4.08
N LEU A 135 10.01 23.40 4.59
CA LEU A 135 9.93 22.05 4.03
C LEU A 135 8.54 21.43 4.22
N TYR A 136 7.93 21.63 5.39
CA TYR A 136 6.56 21.16 5.61
C TYR A 136 5.53 21.96 4.79
N ALA A 137 5.67 23.28 4.69
CA ALA A 137 4.83 24.11 3.82
C ALA A 137 4.96 23.71 2.34
N ALA A 138 6.18 23.40 1.87
CA ALA A 138 6.42 22.91 0.50
C ALA A 138 5.80 21.53 0.24
N HIS A 139 5.82 20.63 1.24
CA HIS A 139 5.09 19.37 1.17
C HIS A 139 3.60 19.62 0.89
N LEU A 140 2.96 20.54 1.63
CA LEU A 140 1.55 20.88 1.43
C LEU A 140 1.31 21.56 0.07
N ALA A 141 2.16 22.52 -0.30
CA ALA A 141 2.01 23.33 -1.51
C ALA A 141 2.16 22.53 -2.81
N TYR A 142 3.08 21.57 -2.84
CA TYR A 142 3.48 20.89 -4.06
C TYR A 142 3.10 19.39 -4.10
N LYS A 143 3.25 18.65 -2.99
CA LYS A 143 2.94 17.20 -2.95
C LYS A 143 1.44 16.96 -2.82
N GLU A 144 0.84 17.54 -1.78
CA GLU A 144 -0.60 17.40 -1.51
C GLU A 144 -1.49 18.28 -2.40
N ARG A 145 -0.87 19.10 -3.27
CA ARG A 145 -1.55 20.06 -4.15
C ARG A 145 -2.50 20.98 -3.38
N GLY A 146 -2.12 21.31 -2.14
CA GLY A 146 -2.89 22.11 -1.19
C GLY A 146 -4.16 21.45 -0.68
N LYS A 147 -4.30 20.12 -0.76
CA LYS A 147 -5.27 19.39 0.06
C LYS A 147 -4.93 19.55 1.53
N LEU A 148 -5.54 20.55 2.13
CA LEU A 148 -5.29 20.92 3.52
C LEU A 148 -6.21 20.15 4.46
N GLU A 149 -5.99 18.84 4.57
CA GLU A 149 -6.70 17.99 5.53
C GLU A 149 -6.51 18.54 6.96
N PRO A 150 -7.49 18.37 7.87
CA PRO A 150 -7.40 18.91 9.24
C PRO A 150 -6.12 18.53 9.98
N LYS A 151 -5.61 17.30 9.77
CA LYS A 151 -4.35 16.83 10.35
C LYS A 151 -3.15 17.67 9.92
N HIS A 152 -3.09 18.06 8.64
CA HIS A 152 -1.98 18.84 8.10
C HIS A 152 -2.01 20.29 8.60
N GLN A 153 -3.21 20.84 8.81
CA GLN A 153 -3.38 22.14 9.48
C GLN A 153 -2.87 22.08 10.92
N ALA A 154 -3.26 21.04 11.66
CA ALA A 154 -2.84 20.84 13.04
C ALA A 154 -1.30 20.74 13.13
N TYR A 155 -0.68 19.94 12.28
CA TYR A 155 0.78 19.82 12.24
C TYR A 155 1.48 21.14 11.89
N LEU A 156 1.03 21.87 10.86
CA LEU A 156 1.67 23.15 10.51
C LEU A 156 1.51 24.18 11.65
N ARG A 157 0.34 24.25 12.29
CA ARG A 157 0.11 25.11 13.47
C ARG A 157 1.04 24.73 14.62
N GLN A 158 1.18 23.43 14.89
CA GLN A 158 2.09 22.92 15.91
C GLN A 158 3.53 23.34 15.62
N TYR A 159 4.01 23.17 14.38
CA TYR A 159 5.36 23.58 14.00
C TYR A 159 5.59 25.09 14.08
N LEU A 160 4.63 25.91 13.64
CA LEU A 160 4.69 27.36 13.77
C LEU A 160 4.80 27.79 15.24
N HIS A 161 4.04 27.15 16.12
CA HIS A 161 4.10 27.44 17.57
C HIS A 161 5.43 26.97 18.18
N GLN A 162 5.80 25.72 17.93
CA GLN A 162 6.95 25.07 18.53
C GLN A 162 8.27 25.72 18.13
N TYR A 163 8.42 26.06 16.85
CA TYR A 163 9.66 26.62 16.32
C TYR A 163 9.68 28.15 16.30
N ARG A 164 8.68 28.80 16.89
CA ARG A 164 8.59 30.27 16.99
C ARG A 164 9.86 30.91 17.57
N HIS A 165 10.43 30.29 18.60
CA HIS A 165 11.63 30.80 19.28
C HIS A 165 12.91 30.60 18.45
N GLU A 166 12.89 29.67 17.48
CA GLU A 166 14.01 29.43 16.56
C GLU A 166 14.02 30.44 15.39
N LEU A 167 13.02 31.32 15.31
CA LEU A 167 12.86 32.32 14.25
C LEU A 167 13.32 33.69 14.72
N ALA A 168 14.55 34.07 14.38
CA ALA A 168 15.02 35.44 14.46
C ALA A 168 14.99 36.12 13.09
N GLY A 169 14.69 37.42 13.04
CA GLY A 169 14.80 38.24 11.84
C GLY A 169 13.82 37.84 10.72
N PRO A 170 14.29 37.59 9.47
CA PRO A 170 13.43 37.33 8.30
C PRO A 170 12.38 36.21 8.47
N GLY A 171 12.59 35.28 9.42
CA GLY A 171 11.66 34.21 9.71
C GLY A 171 10.31 34.67 10.28
N SER A 172 10.24 35.84 10.92
CA SER A 172 8.99 36.35 11.52
C SER A 172 7.92 36.65 10.47
N ASN A 173 8.33 37.23 9.34
CA ASN A 173 7.42 37.59 8.24
C ASN A 173 6.83 36.34 7.57
N LEU A 174 7.65 35.28 7.44
CA LEU A 174 7.16 34.01 6.91
C LEU A 174 6.15 33.36 7.85
N GLN A 175 6.45 33.33 9.15
CA GLN A 175 5.53 32.78 10.15
C GLN A 175 4.18 33.49 10.09
N GLU A 176 4.17 34.82 10.11
CA GLU A 176 2.94 35.59 10.03
C GLU A 176 2.16 35.29 8.73
N ALA A 177 2.86 35.22 7.60
CA ALA A 177 2.22 34.88 6.32
C ALA A 177 1.60 33.47 6.33
N LEU A 178 2.26 32.48 6.95
CA LEU A 178 1.73 31.11 7.08
C LEU A 178 0.54 31.04 8.04
N GLU A 179 0.58 31.78 9.15
CA GLU A 179 -0.53 31.89 10.10
C GLU A 179 -1.76 32.55 9.46
N GLN A 180 -1.57 33.65 8.72
CA GLN A 180 -2.62 34.29 7.94
C GLN A 180 -3.18 33.33 6.89
N TRP A 181 -2.31 32.63 6.14
CA TRP A 181 -2.71 31.62 5.16
C TRP A 181 -3.59 30.52 5.77
N LEU A 182 -3.21 30.00 6.95
CA LEU A 182 -3.99 29.00 7.69
C LEU A 182 -5.36 29.51 8.14
N ALA A 183 -5.54 30.82 8.30
CA ALA A 183 -6.81 31.43 8.68
C ALA A 183 -7.80 31.55 7.50
N TYR A 184 -7.33 31.62 6.26
CA TYR A 184 -8.18 31.83 5.07
C TYR A 184 -8.99 30.58 4.62
N GLY A 185 -8.67 29.36 5.08
CA GLY A 185 -9.37 28.13 4.70
C GLY A 185 -8.96 27.53 3.34
N SER A 186 -9.52 26.35 3.00
CA SER A 186 -9.24 25.53 1.80
C SER A 186 -10.38 25.64 0.78
N PRO A 187 -10.18 25.55 -0.56
CA PRO A 187 -8.98 25.18 -1.33
C PRO A 187 -8.37 26.27 -2.25
N SER A 188 -8.89 27.51 -2.27
CA SER A 188 -8.36 28.62 -3.09
C SER A 188 -7.04 29.21 -2.59
N SER A 189 -6.32 28.49 -1.73
CA SER A 189 -5.18 28.98 -0.97
C SER A 189 -3.83 28.36 -1.38
N THR A 190 -3.80 27.32 -2.22
CA THR A 190 -2.54 26.67 -2.63
C THR A 190 -1.58 27.63 -3.34
N GLU A 191 -2.09 28.46 -4.26
CA GLU A 191 -1.29 29.44 -5.00
C GLU A 191 -0.70 30.48 -4.05
N LYS A 192 -1.47 30.94 -3.05
CA LYS A 192 -0.99 31.84 -2.01
C LYS A 192 0.14 31.20 -1.19
N LEU A 193 -0.01 29.92 -0.80
CA LEU A 193 1.06 29.20 -0.10
C LEU A 193 2.32 29.11 -0.96
N GLN A 194 2.16 28.79 -2.25
CA GLN A 194 3.27 28.75 -3.20
C GLN A 194 3.95 30.11 -3.33
N GLN A 195 3.20 31.20 -3.36
CA GLN A 195 3.76 32.57 -3.38
C GLN A 195 4.54 32.88 -2.10
N ILE A 196 4.01 32.51 -0.93
CA ILE A 196 4.66 32.71 0.37
C ILE A 196 6.03 32.02 0.42
N ILE A 197 6.12 30.79 -0.07
CA ILE A 197 7.37 30.01 0.00
C ILE A 197 8.28 30.17 -1.22
N ALA A 198 7.77 30.70 -2.35
CA ALA A 198 8.52 30.81 -3.62
C ALA A 198 9.93 31.40 -3.49
N PRO A 199 10.21 32.43 -2.66
CA PRO A 199 11.57 32.99 -2.52
C PRO A 199 12.64 31.98 -2.08
N TYR A 200 12.23 30.87 -1.44
CA TYR A 200 13.12 29.84 -0.90
C TYR A 200 13.29 28.63 -1.84
N PHE A 201 12.69 28.68 -3.03
CA PHE A 201 12.69 27.58 -3.98
C PHE A 201 13.07 28.05 -5.37
N VAL A 202 13.95 27.29 -6.04
CA VAL A 202 14.24 27.50 -7.46
C VAL A 202 13.39 26.56 -8.28
N ARG A 203 12.68 27.14 -9.25
CA ARG A 203 11.95 26.37 -10.27
C ARG A 203 12.94 25.80 -11.28
N HIS A 204 12.85 24.50 -11.55
CA HIS A 204 13.59 23.83 -12.60
C HIS A 204 12.64 23.13 -13.58
N HIS A 205 12.98 23.19 -14.86
CA HIS A 205 12.40 22.35 -15.89
C HIS A 205 13.23 21.07 -16.02
N ARG A 206 12.85 20.05 -15.26
CA ARG A 206 13.54 18.76 -15.20
C ARG A 206 12.49 17.66 -15.12
N GLN A 207 12.72 16.59 -15.86
CA GLN A 207 11.88 15.40 -15.77
C GLN A 207 12.11 14.69 -14.42
N MET A 208 11.37 15.13 -13.40
CA MET A 208 11.34 14.47 -12.10
C MET A 208 10.51 13.19 -12.16
N VAL A 209 9.42 13.21 -12.92
CA VAL A 209 8.51 12.08 -13.02
C VAL A 209 9.02 11.09 -14.06
N ARG A 210 9.28 9.85 -13.63
CA ARG A 210 9.59 8.75 -14.56
C ARG A 210 8.42 8.65 -15.54
N ARG A 211 8.67 8.87 -16.84
CA ARG A 211 7.67 8.60 -17.89
C ARG A 211 7.19 7.17 -17.65
N ASN A 212 5.87 7.00 -17.53
CA ASN A 212 5.27 5.68 -17.45
C ASN A 212 5.67 4.95 -18.74
N LYS A 213 6.76 4.16 -18.65
CA LYS A 213 7.05 3.15 -19.66
C LYS A 213 5.82 2.25 -19.76
N LEU A 214 5.69 1.58 -20.90
CA LEU A 214 4.63 0.61 -21.20
C LEU A 214 4.14 -0.10 -19.92
N PRO A 215 2.82 -0.23 -19.73
CA PRO A 215 2.24 -0.74 -18.50
C PRO A 215 2.97 -2.01 -18.09
N LYS A 216 3.55 -1.97 -16.89
CA LYS A 216 4.35 -3.08 -16.37
C LYS A 216 3.40 -4.24 -16.07
N TYR A 217 3.29 -5.15 -17.01
CA TYR A 217 2.40 -6.29 -16.92
C TYR A 217 2.92 -7.32 -15.92
N GLY A 218 2.05 -7.81 -15.04
CA GLY A 218 2.36 -8.88 -14.11
C GLY A 218 1.74 -8.71 -12.72
N TYR A 219 2.22 -9.52 -11.79
CA TYR A 219 1.80 -9.54 -10.40
C TYR A 219 3.03 -9.58 -9.50
N GLY A 220 2.97 -8.91 -8.36
CA GLY A 220 3.98 -9.05 -7.32
C GLY A 220 3.82 -10.38 -6.60
N LEU A 221 2.75 -10.50 -5.81
CA LEU A 221 2.38 -11.73 -5.12
C LEU A 221 0.87 -11.97 -5.29
N LYS A 222 0.44 -13.19 -5.58
CA LYS A 222 -0.98 -13.54 -5.77
C LYS A 222 -1.44 -14.42 -4.62
N ILE A 223 -2.43 -13.97 -3.88
CA ILE A 223 -2.93 -14.66 -2.71
C ILE A 223 -4.40 -14.97 -2.94
N LEU A 224 -4.76 -16.25 -2.90
CA LEU A 224 -6.12 -16.69 -3.06
C LEU A 224 -6.77 -16.99 -1.70
N PHE A 225 -7.95 -16.43 -1.49
CA PHE A 225 -8.80 -16.73 -0.34
C PHE A 225 -9.97 -17.61 -0.78
N LEU A 226 -10.01 -18.83 -0.24
CA LEU A 226 -11.09 -19.80 -0.43
C LEU A 226 -11.85 -19.97 0.88
N GLY A 227 -13.10 -20.42 0.79
CA GLY A 227 -13.95 -20.66 1.94
C GLY A 227 -15.42 -20.58 1.56
N THR A 228 -16.27 -21.15 2.40
CA THR A 228 -17.72 -21.09 2.27
C THR A 228 -18.23 -19.65 2.49
N ASP A 229 -19.47 -19.38 2.09
CA ASP A 229 -20.10 -18.12 2.49
C ASP A 229 -20.29 -18.10 4.01
N GLY A 230 -20.10 -16.94 4.65
CA GLY A 230 -20.08 -16.82 6.12
C GLY A 230 -18.72 -17.07 6.79
N ALA A 231 -17.73 -17.60 6.07
CA ALA A 231 -16.38 -17.83 6.60
C ALA A 231 -15.52 -16.55 6.81
N GLY A 232 -16.10 -15.35 6.63
CA GLY A 232 -15.39 -14.08 6.87
C GLY A 232 -14.38 -13.65 5.79
N LYS A 233 -14.37 -14.28 4.60
CA LYS A 233 -13.39 -14.00 3.52
C LYS A 233 -13.23 -12.51 3.20
N THR A 234 -14.31 -11.83 2.80
CA THR A 234 -14.27 -10.42 2.40
C THR A 234 -13.85 -9.51 3.56
N THR A 235 -14.26 -9.84 4.79
CA THR A 235 -13.84 -9.12 6.01
C THR A 235 -12.34 -9.27 6.24
N LEU A 236 -11.80 -10.49 6.14
CA LEU A 236 -10.38 -10.75 6.33
C LEU A 236 -9.52 -10.16 5.21
N ILE A 237 -9.99 -10.19 3.96
CA ILE A 237 -9.28 -9.55 2.84
C ILE A 237 -9.12 -8.06 3.08
N LYS A 238 -10.19 -7.37 3.54
CA LYS A 238 -10.13 -5.95 3.90
C LYS A 238 -9.17 -5.68 5.06
N ALA A 239 -9.28 -6.47 6.14
CA ALA A 239 -8.40 -6.33 7.29
C ALA A 239 -6.92 -6.54 6.91
N VAL A 240 -6.64 -7.51 6.02
CA VAL A 240 -5.29 -7.72 5.48
C VAL A 240 -4.87 -6.57 4.57
N GLU A 241 -5.73 -6.09 3.68
CA GLU A 241 -5.46 -4.94 2.79
C GLU A 241 -5.12 -3.67 3.58
N GLU A 242 -5.81 -3.42 4.70
CA GLU A 242 -5.59 -2.26 5.58
C GLU A 242 -4.30 -2.34 6.38
N LYS A 243 -3.89 -3.54 6.80
CA LYS A 243 -2.73 -3.74 7.68
C LYS A 243 -1.45 -4.14 6.94
N ILE A 244 -1.55 -4.69 5.73
CA ILE A 244 -0.39 -5.10 4.97
C ILE A 244 0.43 -3.88 4.58
N ASN A 245 1.73 -3.99 4.84
CA ASN A 245 2.68 -2.92 4.61
C ASN A 245 2.88 -2.65 3.10
N PHE A 246 2.55 -3.60 2.23
CA PHE A 246 2.68 -3.47 0.78
C PHE A 246 1.42 -2.93 0.12
N LYS A 247 1.56 -2.27 -1.04
CA LYS A 247 0.40 -1.93 -1.85
C LYS A 247 -0.37 -3.20 -2.23
N ALA A 248 -1.62 -3.26 -1.81
CA ALA A 248 -2.52 -4.35 -2.12
C ALA A 248 -3.54 -3.96 -3.20
N LYS A 249 -4.04 -4.96 -3.93
CA LYS A 249 -5.19 -4.84 -4.83
C LYS A 249 -6.08 -6.05 -4.66
N CYS A 250 -7.35 -5.82 -4.41
CA CYS A 250 -8.35 -6.88 -4.46
C CYS A 250 -8.74 -7.22 -5.91
N LEU A 251 -8.74 -8.51 -6.26
CA LEU A 251 -9.25 -9.06 -7.51
C LEU A 251 -10.47 -9.95 -7.19
N TYR A 252 -11.67 -9.41 -7.46
CA TYR A 252 -12.92 -10.12 -7.23
C TYR A 252 -13.33 -10.95 -8.45
N LEU A 253 -13.43 -12.28 -8.29
CA LEU A 253 -13.82 -13.22 -9.35
C LEU A 253 -15.19 -13.87 -9.07
N GLY A 254 -16.03 -13.24 -8.23
CA GLY A 254 -17.40 -13.71 -7.99
C GLY A 254 -18.37 -13.40 -9.13
N MET A 255 -19.38 -14.24 -9.32
CA MET A 255 -20.42 -14.07 -10.35
C MET A 255 -21.77 -13.56 -9.80
N GLY A 256 -21.77 -13.02 -8.58
CA GLY A 256 -22.96 -12.43 -7.96
C GLY A 256 -23.45 -11.17 -8.69
N GLU A 257 -24.49 -10.53 -8.17
CA GLU A 257 -25.17 -9.43 -8.86
C GLU A 257 -24.24 -8.28 -9.27
N ASN A 258 -23.28 -7.96 -8.41
CA ASN A 258 -22.29 -6.88 -8.58
C ASN A 258 -20.94 -7.39 -9.12
N GLY A 259 -20.85 -8.68 -9.46
CA GLY A 259 -19.60 -9.25 -9.96
C GLY A 259 -19.28 -8.86 -11.40
N TRP A 260 -20.31 -8.64 -12.22
CA TRP A 260 -20.18 -8.47 -13.67
C TRP A 260 -19.57 -7.13 -14.08
N THR A 261 -18.61 -7.19 -15.00
CA THR A 261 -17.92 -6.02 -15.57
C THR A 261 -18.81 -5.26 -16.53
N THR A 262 -19.65 -5.99 -17.27
CA THR A 262 -20.60 -5.37 -18.20
C THR A 262 -22.03 -5.86 -17.93
N PRO A 263 -23.04 -4.97 -17.96
CA PRO A 263 -24.44 -5.40 -17.86
C PRO A 263 -24.87 -6.33 -19.00
N ILE A 264 -24.23 -6.22 -20.17
CA ILE A 264 -24.52 -7.02 -21.36
C ILE A 264 -24.09 -8.47 -21.14
N THR A 265 -22.87 -8.71 -20.63
CA THR A 265 -22.40 -10.08 -20.30
C THR A 265 -23.29 -10.74 -19.26
N LYS A 266 -23.75 -9.97 -18.26
CA LYS A 266 -24.74 -10.44 -17.27
C LYS A 266 -26.06 -10.86 -17.93
N LYS A 267 -26.66 -9.98 -18.74
CA LYS A 267 -27.92 -10.27 -19.45
C LYS A 267 -27.79 -11.50 -20.37
N LEU A 268 -26.72 -11.59 -21.15
CA LEU A 268 -26.45 -12.73 -22.04
C LEU A 268 -26.25 -14.03 -21.27
N PHE A 269 -25.59 -13.99 -20.12
CA PHE A 269 -25.41 -15.17 -19.29
C PHE A 269 -26.73 -15.69 -18.70
N HIS A 270 -27.61 -14.78 -18.29
CA HIS A 270 -28.93 -15.15 -17.76
C HIS A 270 -29.98 -15.45 -18.84
N TYR A 271 -29.74 -15.05 -20.10
CA TYR A 271 -30.63 -15.36 -21.22
C TYR A 271 -30.79 -16.87 -21.39
N ARG A 272 -32.04 -17.33 -21.55
CA ARG A 272 -32.35 -18.73 -21.87
C ARG A 272 -32.80 -18.79 -23.32
N ALA A 273 -31.97 -19.38 -24.17
CA ALA A 273 -32.39 -19.71 -25.54
C ALA A 273 -33.48 -20.79 -25.48
N GLY A 274 -34.35 -20.83 -26.50
CA GLY A 274 -35.51 -21.73 -26.61
C GLY A 274 -35.19 -23.24 -26.55
N THR A 275 -36.09 -24.08 -27.01
CA THR A 275 -36.03 -25.53 -26.73
C THR A 275 -34.82 -26.26 -27.35
N GLY A 276 -34.30 -27.24 -26.61
CA GLY A 276 -33.42 -28.31 -27.12
C GLY A 276 -31.97 -27.90 -27.42
N LEU A 277 -31.60 -28.02 -28.70
CA LEU A 277 -30.21 -28.01 -29.18
C LEU A 277 -29.58 -26.62 -29.10
N LEU A 278 -30.37 -25.57 -29.38
CA LEU A 278 -29.93 -24.17 -29.30
C LEU A 278 -29.54 -23.80 -27.86
N ASN A 279 -30.29 -24.23 -26.85
CA ASN A 279 -29.94 -23.98 -25.45
C ASN A 279 -28.66 -24.71 -25.03
N LYS A 280 -28.42 -25.94 -25.52
CA LYS A 280 -27.15 -26.66 -25.27
C LYS A 280 -25.96 -25.93 -25.89
N ALA A 281 -26.07 -25.53 -27.16
CA ALA A 281 -25.03 -24.75 -27.85
C ALA A 281 -24.78 -23.41 -27.15
N PHE A 282 -25.85 -22.70 -26.77
CA PHE A 282 -25.75 -21.42 -26.07
C PHE A 282 -25.10 -21.56 -24.69
N ASN A 283 -25.43 -22.61 -23.92
CA ASN A 283 -24.75 -22.88 -22.64
C ASN A 283 -23.27 -23.21 -22.83
N LEU A 284 -22.90 -23.92 -23.90
CA LEU A 284 -21.50 -24.15 -24.23
C LEU A 284 -20.77 -22.84 -24.51
N VAL A 285 -21.37 -21.94 -25.31
CA VAL A 285 -20.82 -20.60 -25.59
C VAL A 285 -20.69 -19.77 -24.30
N LYS A 286 -21.67 -19.82 -23.39
CA LYS A 286 -21.58 -19.14 -22.09
C LYS A 286 -20.34 -19.56 -21.31
N HIS A 287 -20.10 -20.87 -21.21
CA HIS A 287 -19.02 -21.40 -20.40
C HIS A 287 -17.64 -21.36 -21.08
N LEU A 288 -17.58 -21.44 -22.41
CA LEU A 288 -16.31 -21.44 -23.15
C LEU A 288 -15.90 -20.08 -23.71
N VAL A 289 -16.81 -19.11 -23.79
CA VAL A 289 -16.50 -17.79 -24.35
C VAL A 289 -16.88 -16.68 -23.38
N LEU A 290 -18.14 -16.61 -22.96
CA LEU A 290 -18.66 -15.48 -22.20
C LEU A 290 -18.04 -15.34 -20.80
N LEU A 291 -17.98 -16.44 -20.03
CA LEU A 291 -17.35 -16.44 -18.71
C LEU A 291 -15.83 -16.21 -18.78
N PRO A 292 -15.08 -16.93 -19.63
CA PRO A 292 -13.67 -16.65 -19.92
C PRO A 292 -13.37 -15.18 -20.25
N SER A 293 -14.13 -14.57 -21.17
CA SER A 293 -13.92 -13.17 -21.55
C SER A 293 -14.22 -12.21 -20.41
N GLU A 294 -15.30 -12.47 -19.66
CA GLU A 294 -15.64 -11.71 -18.46
C GLU A 294 -14.53 -11.76 -17.39
N PHE A 295 -13.92 -12.93 -17.17
CA PHE A 295 -12.76 -13.02 -16.26
C PHE A 295 -11.54 -12.27 -16.80
N LEU A 296 -11.27 -12.35 -18.10
CA LEU A 296 -10.17 -11.59 -18.72
C LEU A 296 -10.35 -10.08 -18.56
N LEU A 297 -11.58 -9.57 -18.74
CA LEU A 297 -11.90 -8.15 -18.56
C LEU A 297 -11.62 -7.65 -17.13
N ARG A 298 -11.81 -8.50 -16.11
CA ARG A 298 -11.46 -8.17 -14.71
C ARG A 298 -9.97 -8.32 -14.41
N ILE A 299 -9.36 -9.35 -14.97
CA ILE A 299 -7.96 -9.71 -14.71
C ILE A 299 -6.99 -8.72 -15.37
N ALA A 300 -7.26 -8.31 -16.61
CA ALA A 300 -6.38 -7.45 -17.40
C ALA A 300 -6.02 -6.11 -16.73
N PRO A 301 -6.97 -5.31 -16.20
CA PRO A 301 -6.65 -4.03 -15.55
C PRO A 301 -5.88 -4.23 -14.24
N VAL A 302 -6.16 -5.29 -13.48
CA VAL A 302 -5.39 -5.61 -12.27
C VAL A 302 -3.97 -6.00 -12.66
N LYS A 303 -3.81 -6.91 -13.64
CA LYS A 303 -2.51 -7.40 -14.11
C LYS A 303 -1.63 -6.31 -14.73
N SER A 304 -2.20 -5.29 -15.36
CA SER A 304 -1.43 -4.17 -15.92
C SER A 304 -0.91 -3.18 -14.87
N ARG A 305 -1.49 -3.20 -13.65
CA ARG A 305 -1.17 -2.26 -12.57
C ARG A 305 -0.50 -2.92 -11.36
N SER A 306 -0.46 -4.25 -11.29
CA SER A 306 -0.13 -4.99 -10.06
C SER A 306 1.24 -5.66 -10.04
N ARG A 307 2.17 -5.32 -10.95
CA ARG A 307 3.52 -5.93 -10.97
C ARG A 307 4.26 -5.85 -9.63
N PHE A 308 4.07 -4.75 -8.90
CA PHE A 308 4.68 -4.54 -7.58
C PHE A 308 3.64 -4.49 -6.45
N HIS A 309 2.50 -5.17 -6.64
CA HIS A 309 1.43 -5.23 -5.65
C HIS A 309 1.21 -6.65 -5.16
N VAL A 310 0.68 -6.76 -3.94
CA VAL A 310 0.06 -7.97 -3.43
C VAL A 310 -1.37 -8.01 -3.94
N VAL A 311 -1.72 -9.03 -4.73
CA VAL A 311 -3.07 -9.21 -5.27
C VAL A 311 -3.83 -10.21 -4.41
N LEU A 312 -4.86 -9.72 -3.73
CA LEU A 312 -5.76 -10.50 -2.89
C LEU A 312 -6.95 -10.95 -3.75
N ILE A 313 -7.08 -12.24 -3.99
CA ILE A 313 -8.09 -12.80 -4.89
C ILE A 313 -9.28 -13.24 -4.04
N ASP A 314 -10.41 -12.56 -4.20
CA ASP A 314 -11.68 -12.91 -3.55
C ASP A 314 -12.58 -13.67 -4.53
N ARG A 315 -13.00 -14.86 -4.09
CA ARG A 315 -13.72 -15.89 -4.86
C ARG A 315 -12.90 -16.42 -6.03
N PHE A 316 -13.12 -17.68 -6.38
CA PHE A 316 -12.39 -18.34 -7.45
C PHE A 316 -13.28 -19.42 -8.06
N PRO A 317 -13.38 -19.54 -9.40
CA PRO A 317 -14.21 -20.56 -10.07
C PRO A 317 -13.53 -21.94 -9.98
N GLY A 318 -13.34 -22.42 -8.76
CA GLY A 318 -12.57 -23.61 -8.42
C GLY A 318 -13.18 -24.93 -8.91
N THR A 319 -14.51 -24.97 -9.08
CA THR A 319 -15.23 -26.17 -9.51
C THR A 319 -14.75 -26.69 -10.87
N VAL A 320 -14.31 -25.79 -11.75
CA VAL A 320 -13.74 -26.13 -13.06
C VAL A 320 -12.50 -27.03 -12.93
N PHE A 321 -11.76 -26.92 -11.82
CA PHE A 321 -10.55 -27.72 -11.58
C PHE A 321 -10.85 -29.10 -10.97
N VAL A 322 -12.03 -29.26 -10.38
CA VAL A 322 -12.52 -30.54 -9.81
C VAL A 322 -13.25 -31.36 -10.88
N GLU A 323 -13.96 -30.70 -11.81
CA GLU A 323 -14.67 -31.37 -12.91
C GLU A 323 -13.72 -32.13 -13.86
N LYS A 324 -14.21 -33.23 -14.46
CA LYS A 324 -13.47 -34.07 -15.42
C LYS A 324 -13.39 -33.50 -16.85
N LYS A 325 -13.75 -32.24 -17.08
CA LYS A 325 -13.78 -31.62 -18.43
C LYS A 325 -12.43 -30.98 -18.79
N PRO A 326 -11.59 -31.61 -19.64
CA PRO A 326 -10.22 -31.15 -19.88
C PRO A 326 -10.16 -29.79 -20.59
N LEU A 327 -11.06 -29.54 -21.54
CA LEU A 327 -11.07 -28.29 -22.32
C LEU A 327 -11.36 -27.07 -21.43
N SER A 328 -12.39 -27.14 -20.59
CA SER A 328 -12.73 -26.08 -19.65
C SER A 328 -11.57 -25.85 -18.67
N ARG A 329 -10.98 -26.91 -18.14
CA ARG A 329 -9.81 -26.81 -17.25
C ARG A 329 -8.62 -26.12 -17.92
N LEU A 330 -8.31 -26.47 -19.17
CA LEU A 330 -7.23 -25.85 -19.93
C LEU A 330 -7.47 -24.36 -20.14
N LEU A 331 -8.69 -24.00 -20.58
CA LEU A 331 -9.10 -22.63 -20.82
C LEU A 331 -9.01 -21.76 -19.56
N TYR A 332 -9.60 -22.22 -18.46
CA TYR A 332 -9.57 -21.47 -17.20
C TYR A 332 -8.17 -21.41 -16.58
N ARG A 333 -7.32 -22.42 -16.79
CA ARG A 333 -5.91 -22.39 -16.37
C ARG A 333 -5.10 -21.34 -17.14
N ALA A 334 -5.45 -21.07 -18.41
CA ALA A 334 -4.79 -20.03 -19.20
C ALA A 334 -5.20 -18.61 -18.78
N ILE A 335 -6.44 -18.45 -18.31
CA ILE A 335 -7.03 -17.14 -17.99
C ILE A 335 -6.78 -16.75 -16.54
N LEU A 336 -7.06 -17.66 -15.60
CA LEU A 336 -7.03 -17.33 -14.18
C LEU A 336 -5.59 -17.17 -13.68
N PRO A 337 -5.34 -16.22 -12.76
CA PRO A 337 -4.05 -16.10 -12.12
C PRO A 337 -3.75 -17.36 -11.30
N LYS A 338 -2.60 -18.01 -11.55
CA LYS A 338 -2.10 -19.08 -10.69
C LYS A 338 -1.71 -18.48 -9.33
N PRO A 339 -2.34 -18.83 -8.21
CA PRO A 339 -1.99 -18.25 -6.90
C PRO A 339 -0.57 -18.68 -6.47
N ASP A 340 0.10 -17.79 -5.73
CA ASP A 340 1.37 -18.07 -5.05
C ASP A 340 1.15 -18.57 -3.62
N LEU A 341 0.04 -18.15 -2.99
CA LEU A 341 -0.45 -18.61 -1.69
C LEU A 341 -1.95 -18.88 -1.78
N VAL A 342 -2.43 -19.89 -1.04
CA VAL A 342 -3.85 -20.22 -0.94
C VAL A 342 -4.21 -20.37 0.53
N PHE A 343 -5.12 -19.51 1.01
CA PHE A 343 -5.74 -19.62 2.32
C PHE A 343 -7.12 -20.27 2.18
N PHE A 344 -7.36 -21.32 2.94
CA PHE A 344 -8.67 -21.94 3.08
C PHE A 344 -9.27 -21.54 4.43
N LEU A 345 -10.23 -20.61 4.37
CA LEU A 345 -10.96 -20.10 5.52
C LEU A 345 -12.19 -21.00 5.76
N HIS A 346 -12.33 -21.52 6.96
CA HIS A 346 -13.47 -22.36 7.35
C HIS A 346 -13.98 -21.96 8.74
N ALA A 347 -15.21 -22.36 9.05
CA ALA A 347 -15.78 -22.33 10.39
C ALA A 347 -16.68 -23.56 10.54
N SER A 348 -17.06 -23.89 11.78
CA SER A 348 -18.03 -24.96 12.00
C SER A 348 -19.36 -24.67 11.27
N PRO A 349 -20.06 -25.68 10.73
CA PRO A 349 -21.34 -25.50 10.04
C PRO A 349 -22.35 -24.70 10.86
N GLU A 350 -22.38 -24.92 12.18
CA GLU A 350 -23.28 -24.25 13.12
C GLU A 350 -23.00 -22.75 13.15
N VAL A 351 -21.72 -22.36 13.23
CA VAL A 351 -21.32 -20.95 13.20
C VAL A 351 -21.61 -20.31 11.84
N LEU A 352 -21.42 -21.05 10.74
CA LEU A 352 -21.74 -20.55 9.40
C LEU A 352 -23.24 -20.25 9.24
N VAL A 353 -24.10 -21.18 9.69
CA VAL A 353 -25.56 -21.00 9.71
C VAL A 353 -25.95 -19.84 10.61
N GLN A 354 -25.36 -19.73 11.81
CA GLN A 354 -25.62 -18.60 12.71
C GLN A 354 -25.25 -17.24 12.09
N ARG A 355 -24.16 -17.16 11.32
CA ARG A 355 -23.73 -15.93 10.64
C ARG A 355 -24.64 -15.55 9.46
N LYS A 356 -25.26 -16.53 8.79
CA LYS A 356 -26.11 -16.33 7.61
C LYS A 356 -27.31 -17.30 7.60
N PRO A 357 -28.27 -17.16 8.54
CA PRO A 357 -29.32 -18.16 8.76
C PRO A 357 -30.30 -18.28 7.58
N GLN A 358 -30.46 -17.22 6.78
CA GLN A 358 -31.36 -17.20 5.64
C GLN A 358 -30.76 -17.82 4.37
N GLU A 359 -29.44 -17.97 4.30
CA GLU A 359 -28.74 -18.40 3.09
C GLU A 359 -28.19 -19.84 3.19
N LEU A 360 -27.97 -20.33 4.41
CA LEU A 360 -27.22 -21.56 4.69
C LEU A 360 -28.02 -22.52 5.57
N THR A 361 -28.01 -23.80 5.18
CA THR A 361 -28.40 -24.92 6.04
C THR A 361 -27.15 -25.64 6.55
N LEU A 362 -27.31 -26.49 7.56
CA LEU A 362 -26.20 -27.25 8.14
C LEU A 362 -25.60 -28.23 7.11
N GLU A 363 -26.45 -28.97 6.39
CA GLU A 363 -26.06 -29.94 5.38
C GLU A 363 -25.36 -29.26 4.19
N ARG A 364 -25.91 -28.13 3.73
CA ARG A 364 -25.31 -27.34 2.66
C ARG A 364 -23.94 -26.81 3.07
N SER A 365 -23.81 -26.34 4.30
CA SER A 365 -22.54 -25.83 4.84
C SER A 365 -21.49 -26.93 4.91
N GLN A 366 -21.85 -28.14 5.35
CA GLN A 366 -20.96 -29.31 5.34
C GLN A 366 -20.51 -29.68 3.91
N ALA A 367 -21.44 -29.73 2.96
CA ALA A 367 -21.13 -30.04 1.56
C ALA A 367 -20.22 -28.97 0.92
N ASP A 368 -20.50 -27.69 1.17
CA ASP A 368 -19.69 -26.60 0.65
C ASP A 368 -18.28 -26.59 1.28
N LEU A 369 -18.13 -26.92 2.57
CA LEU A 369 -16.83 -27.06 3.23
C LEU A 369 -15.97 -28.13 2.54
N LEU A 370 -16.53 -29.31 2.30
CA LEU A 370 -15.83 -30.40 1.60
C LEU A 370 -15.43 -29.98 0.19
N LYS A 371 -16.35 -29.36 -0.55
CA LYS A 371 -16.12 -28.86 -1.91
C LYS A 371 -14.99 -27.83 -1.96
N PHE A 372 -15.01 -26.81 -1.09
CA PHE A 372 -13.96 -25.78 -1.09
C PHE A 372 -12.61 -26.32 -0.61
N ARG A 373 -12.60 -27.32 0.28
CA ARG A 373 -11.38 -28.03 0.66
C ARG A 373 -10.74 -28.75 -0.55
N GLN A 374 -11.54 -29.49 -1.32
CA GLN A 374 -11.08 -30.14 -2.55
C GLN A 374 -10.55 -29.12 -3.57
N VAL A 375 -11.23 -27.97 -3.70
CA VAL A 375 -10.74 -26.87 -4.55
C VAL A 375 -9.39 -26.34 -4.05
N ALA A 376 -9.25 -26.09 -2.75
CA ALA A 376 -8.01 -25.60 -2.16
C ALA A 376 -6.85 -26.56 -2.40
N GLU A 377 -7.07 -27.85 -2.17
CA GLU A 377 -6.11 -28.92 -2.43
C GLU A 377 -5.71 -28.97 -3.92
N ARG A 378 -6.68 -28.94 -4.83
CA ARG A 378 -6.44 -29.00 -6.28
C ARG A 378 -5.69 -27.78 -6.80
N VAL A 379 -6.06 -26.58 -6.36
CA VAL A 379 -5.50 -25.31 -6.85
C VAL A 379 -4.11 -25.06 -6.27
N SER A 380 -3.88 -25.42 -5.01
CA SER A 380 -2.57 -25.27 -4.35
C SER A 380 -1.61 -26.44 -4.60
N GLY A 381 -2.09 -27.55 -5.15
CA GLY A 381 -1.32 -28.80 -5.20
C GLY A 381 -1.05 -29.36 -3.79
N GLY A 382 -2.04 -29.26 -2.89
CA GLY A 382 -1.98 -29.71 -1.50
C GLY A 382 -1.30 -28.76 -0.52
N LYS A 383 -0.81 -27.59 -0.97
CA LYS A 383 -0.02 -26.64 -0.15
C LYS A 383 -0.84 -25.40 0.28
N TYR A 384 -2.08 -25.60 0.70
CA TYR A 384 -2.91 -24.50 1.21
C TYR A 384 -2.74 -24.35 2.74
N ILE A 385 -3.01 -23.15 3.25
CA ILE A 385 -2.99 -22.84 4.67
C ILE A 385 -4.44 -22.80 5.16
N SER A 386 -4.77 -23.69 6.10
CA SER A 386 -6.11 -23.76 6.70
C SER A 386 -6.21 -22.78 7.86
N ILE A 387 -7.27 -21.97 7.90
CA ILE A 387 -7.55 -21.05 9.00
C ILE A 387 -8.98 -21.31 9.47
N ASP A 388 -9.06 -21.80 10.70
CA ASP A 388 -10.32 -21.96 11.42
C ASP A 388 -10.75 -20.62 12.01
N THR A 389 -11.87 -20.09 11.52
CA THR A 389 -12.48 -18.83 11.93
C THR A 389 -13.64 -19.02 12.90
N THR A 390 -13.80 -20.21 13.49
CA THR A 390 -14.86 -20.52 14.45
C THR A 390 -14.70 -19.73 15.75
N SER A 391 -13.48 -19.73 16.31
CA SER A 391 -13.20 -19.18 17.64
C SER A 391 -12.21 -18.01 17.65
N ILE A 392 -11.46 -17.80 16.58
CA ILE A 392 -10.47 -16.71 16.52
C ILE A 392 -11.10 -15.40 16.05
N SER A 393 -10.56 -14.29 16.53
CA SER A 393 -10.98 -12.96 16.09
C SER A 393 -10.51 -12.67 14.66
N VAL A 394 -11.08 -11.63 14.04
CA VAL A 394 -10.65 -11.15 12.73
C VAL A 394 -9.18 -10.69 12.76
N ASP A 395 -8.77 -10.03 13.85
CA ASP A 395 -7.40 -9.54 14.03
C ASP A 395 -6.40 -10.69 14.14
N GLU A 396 -6.70 -11.70 14.96
CA GLU A 396 -5.86 -12.90 15.09
C GLU A 396 -5.71 -13.65 13.76
N ALA A 397 -6.82 -13.82 13.03
CA ALA A 397 -6.81 -14.44 11.71
C ALA A 397 -6.01 -13.61 10.70
N ARG A 398 -6.19 -12.29 10.68
CA ARG A 398 -5.41 -11.35 9.84
C ARG A 398 -3.92 -11.48 10.13
N ASP A 399 -3.52 -11.48 11.40
CA ASP A 399 -2.11 -11.51 11.80
C ASP A 399 -1.45 -12.85 11.43
N LYS A 400 -2.18 -13.96 11.57
CA LYS A 400 -1.74 -15.27 11.03
C LYS A 400 -1.55 -15.24 9.51
N ILE A 401 -2.48 -14.63 8.78
CA ILE A 401 -2.40 -14.51 7.31
C ILE A 401 -1.19 -13.66 6.92
N LEU A 402 -1.00 -12.52 7.57
CA LEU A 402 0.14 -11.62 7.33
C LEU A 402 1.47 -12.34 7.58
N ALA A 403 1.60 -13.06 8.69
CA ALA A 403 2.81 -13.82 9.01
C ALA A 403 3.18 -14.80 7.87
N GLU A 404 2.20 -15.53 7.32
CA GLU A 404 2.43 -16.45 6.20
C GLU A 404 2.74 -15.72 4.88
N ILE A 405 2.18 -14.53 4.67
CA ILE A 405 2.52 -13.68 3.52
C ILE A 405 4.00 -13.26 3.59
N TYR A 406 4.47 -12.78 4.74
CA TYR A 406 5.85 -12.31 4.93
C TYR A 406 6.89 -13.43 4.84
N LYS A 407 6.51 -14.68 5.18
CA LYS A 407 7.36 -15.87 4.96
C LYS A 407 7.56 -16.21 3.48
N ASN A 408 6.71 -15.72 2.57
CA ASN A 408 6.77 -16.14 1.18
C ASN A 408 7.96 -15.49 0.43
N PRO A 409 8.89 -16.27 -0.12
CA PRO A 409 10.08 -15.72 -0.78
C PRO A 409 9.77 -14.90 -2.03
N LYS A 410 8.63 -15.13 -2.70
CA LYS A 410 8.22 -14.31 -3.85
C LYS A 410 7.84 -12.90 -3.47
N LEU A 411 7.39 -12.66 -2.24
CA LEU A 411 7.16 -11.31 -1.73
C LEU A 411 8.45 -10.51 -1.82
N HIS A 412 9.51 -11.04 -1.21
CA HIS A 412 10.84 -10.43 -1.21
C HIS A 412 11.42 -10.36 -2.62
N HIS A 413 11.37 -11.45 -3.39
CA HIS A 413 11.94 -11.46 -4.73
C HIS A 413 11.22 -10.51 -5.70
N ASN A 414 9.91 -10.38 -5.66
CA ASN A 414 9.16 -9.58 -6.64
C ASN A 414 8.98 -8.12 -6.21
N LEU A 415 8.87 -7.85 -4.91
CA LEU A 415 8.58 -6.52 -4.38
C LEU A 415 9.81 -5.80 -3.83
N LEU A 416 10.86 -6.54 -3.46
CA LEU A 416 12.05 -6.01 -2.82
C LEU A 416 13.32 -6.30 -3.65
N SER A 417 14.35 -5.49 -3.44
CA SER A 417 15.66 -5.58 -4.07
C SER A 417 16.73 -5.49 -2.98
N ILE A 418 17.65 -6.46 -3.00
CA ILE A 418 18.88 -6.43 -2.19
C ILE A 418 19.94 -5.56 -2.90
N SER A 419 19.81 -5.39 -4.22
CA SER A 419 20.69 -4.53 -5.01
C SER A 419 20.22 -3.09 -4.91
N TYR A 420 21.13 -2.24 -4.46
CA TYR A 420 21.03 -0.79 -4.47
C TYR A 420 21.76 -0.31 -5.72
N ASN A 421 20.99 0.07 -6.75
CA ASN A 421 21.51 0.70 -7.97
C ASN A 421 21.59 2.21 -7.82
#